data_AF-A0A6J7ZV51-F1
#
_entry.id   AF-A0A6J7ZV51-F1
#
_cell.length_a   1.000
_cell.length_b   1.000
_cell.length_c   1.000
_cell.angle_alpha   90.00
_cell.angle_beta   90.00
_cell.angle_gamma   90.00
#
_symmetry.space_group_name_H-M   'P 1'
#
loop_
_entity.id
_entity.type
_entity.pdbx_description
1 polymer ?
#
loop_
_entity_poly.entity_id
_entity_poly.type
_entity_poly.pdbx_seq_one_letter_code
_entity_poly.pdbx_strand_id
1 'polypeptide(L)'
;MYSSYVKRNNARITNNVCDKVVKLAENETEQVVENFRRRNQTLGLNKNSPVKLQMDGTYQRVHIKSRHKMGQNASQAIGIACENETDNHDIIGFHLVNKLCWVGAWLRGKGYDVECPNHEYCTANTNIYDPLSEKDLGYEIGKKMAKLDLLVDYCTTDGDAKSVQGLQEAMQEIFDPLWSVNRLADTIHRGQSQFREVLRAKI
;
A
#
# COMPACT_ATOMS: atom_id res chain seq x y z
N MET A 1 -38.65 -7.77 6.46
CA MET A 1 -38.38 -6.42 5.89
C MET A 1 -37.49 -5.53 6.76
N TYR A 2 -37.56 -5.60 8.09
CA TYR A 2 -36.74 -4.75 8.99
C TYR A 2 -35.20 -4.99 8.89
N SER A 3 -34.78 -6.26 8.77
CA SER A 3 -33.34 -6.63 8.75
C SER A 3 -32.57 -6.13 7.52
N SER A 4 -33.22 -6.08 6.36
CA SER A 4 -32.60 -5.58 5.11
C SER A 4 -32.44 -4.06 5.10
N TYR A 5 -33.32 -3.33 5.78
CA TYR A 5 -33.28 -1.86 5.85
C TYR A 5 -32.18 -1.37 6.80
N VAL A 6 -32.07 -2.01 7.98
CA VAL A 6 -31.00 -1.71 8.96
C VAL A 6 -29.61 -2.02 8.39
N LYS A 7 -29.46 -3.14 7.65
CA LYS A 7 -28.18 -3.48 7.00
C LYS A 7 -27.75 -2.49 5.91
N ARG A 8 -28.70 -1.98 5.10
CA ARG A 8 -28.42 -0.96 4.09
C ARG A 8 -28.01 0.38 4.72
N ASN A 9 -28.70 0.80 5.78
CA ASN A 9 -28.34 2.03 6.51
C ASN A 9 -26.97 1.90 7.19
N ASN A 10 -26.66 0.76 7.81
CA ASN A 10 -25.35 0.54 8.40
C ASN A 10 -24.23 0.54 7.35
N ALA A 11 -24.40 -0.14 6.21
CA ALA A 11 -23.41 -0.11 5.13
C ALA A 11 -23.17 1.32 4.60
N ARG A 12 -24.23 2.13 4.45
CA ARG A 12 -24.12 3.53 4.02
C ARG A 12 -23.39 4.39 5.06
N ILE A 13 -23.69 4.21 6.35
CA ILE A 13 -23.00 4.91 7.44
C ILE A 13 -21.53 4.49 7.49
N THR A 14 -21.23 3.19 7.40
CA THR A 14 -19.86 2.67 7.40
C THR A 14 -19.07 3.23 6.22
N ASN A 15 -19.61 3.21 5.00
CA ASN A 15 -18.93 3.79 3.84
C ASN A 15 -18.66 5.30 4.01
N ASN A 16 -19.64 6.06 4.50
CA ASN A 16 -19.46 7.49 4.79
C ASN A 16 -18.38 7.76 5.85
N VAL A 17 -18.29 6.89 6.88
CA VAL A 17 -17.24 6.98 7.90
C VAL A 17 -15.88 6.62 7.29
N CYS A 18 -15.80 5.55 6.50
CA CYS A 18 -14.59 5.17 5.78
C CYS A 18 -14.09 6.30 4.87
N ASP A 19 -14.97 6.93 4.07
CA ASP A 19 -14.62 8.05 3.21
C ASP A 19 -14.06 9.23 4.01
N LYS A 20 -14.64 9.52 5.18
CA LYS A 20 -14.12 10.56 6.08
C LYS A 20 -12.76 10.18 6.67
N VAL A 21 -12.57 8.92 7.06
CA VAL A 21 -11.29 8.43 7.59
C VAL A 21 -10.21 8.50 6.52
N VAL A 22 -10.51 8.14 5.27
CA VAL A 22 -9.56 8.26 4.16
C VAL A 22 -9.16 9.72 3.96
N LYS A 23 -10.13 10.65 3.93
CA LYS A 23 -9.83 12.09 3.81
C LYS A 23 -9.01 12.63 4.98
N LEU A 24 -9.28 12.16 6.20
CA LEU A 24 -8.48 12.54 7.37
C LEU A 24 -7.05 12.04 7.23
N ALA A 25 -6.85 10.78 6.82
CA ALA A 25 -5.54 10.22 6.58
C ALA A 25 -4.79 10.98 5.47
N GLU A 26 -5.46 11.33 4.37
CA GLU A 26 -4.87 12.15 3.29
C GLU A 26 -4.41 13.52 3.81
N ASN A 27 -5.26 14.22 4.57
CA ASN A 27 -4.91 15.50 5.19
C ASN A 27 -3.75 15.37 6.21
N GLU A 28 -3.71 14.30 6.99
CA GLU A 28 -2.60 14.02 7.90
C GLU A 28 -1.30 13.80 7.11
N THR A 29 -1.36 13.08 6.00
CA THR A 29 -0.20 12.85 5.12
C THR A 29 0.34 14.18 4.59
N GLU A 30 -0.53 15.09 4.15
CA GLU A 30 -0.15 16.43 3.70
C GLU A 30 0.54 17.24 4.81
N GLN A 31 0.02 17.18 6.04
CA GLN A 31 0.63 17.86 7.18
C GLN A 31 2.03 17.31 7.51
N VAL A 32 2.21 15.99 7.45
CA VAL A 32 3.52 15.36 7.64
C VAL A 32 4.51 15.84 6.57
N VAL A 33 4.09 15.90 5.31
CA VAL A 33 4.93 16.41 4.21
C VAL A 33 5.29 17.89 4.42
N GLU A 34 4.35 18.71 4.91
CA GLU A 34 4.65 20.11 5.21
C GLU A 34 5.63 20.27 6.38
N ASN A 35 5.49 19.45 7.43
CA ASN A 35 6.42 19.42 8.55
C ASN A 35 7.83 18.99 8.10
N PHE A 36 7.92 18.00 7.22
CA PHE A 36 9.17 17.58 6.59
C PHE A 36 9.84 18.74 5.84
N ARG A 37 9.07 19.46 5.00
CA ARG A 37 9.53 20.64 4.27
C ARG A 37 10.05 21.75 5.18
N ARG A 38 9.35 22.04 6.29
CA ARG A 38 9.79 23.03 7.28
C ARG A 38 11.08 22.59 7.96
N ARG A 39 11.22 21.31 8.29
CA ARG A 39 12.44 20.75 8.89
C ARG A 39 13.64 20.89 7.95
N ASN A 40 13.47 20.57 6.67
CA ASN A 40 14.53 20.76 5.66
C ASN A 40 15.03 22.20 5.64
N GLN A 41 14.11 23.18 5.66
CA GLN A 41 14.49 24.60 5.73
C GLN A 41 15.28 24.94 7.01
N THR A 42 14.86 24.43 8.17
CA THR A 42 15.58 24.62 9.44
C THR A 42 16.99 24.02 9.41
N LEU A 43 17.18 22.93 8.69
CA LEU A 43 18.48 22.27 8.49
C LEU A 43 19.33 22.94 7.40
N GLY A 44 18.84 23.99 6.74
CA GLY A 44 19.52 24.65 5.63
C GLY A 44 19.48 23.85 4.31
N LEU A 45 18.66 22.81 4.23
CA LEU A 45 18.41 22.02 3.03
C LEU A 45 17.38 22.70 2.14
N ASN A 46 17.32 22.26 0.87
CA ASN A 46 16.23 22.66 -0.01
C ASN A 46 14.91 22.13 0.58
N LYS A 47 13.86 22.96 0.56
CA LYS A 47 12.50 22.56 0.96
C LYS A 47 12.07 21.27 0.27
N ASN A 48 12.42 21.12 -1.00
CA ASN A 48 12.09 19.97 -1.85
C ASN A 48 13.22 18.94 -1.91
N SER A 49 14.09 18.90 -0.91
CA SER A 49 15.06 17.81 -0.78
C SER A 49 14.35 16.45 -0.77
N PRO A 50 14.88 15.44 -1.49
CA PRO A 50 14.30 14.11 -1.51
C PRO A 50 14.20 13.49 -0.12
N VAL A 51 13.20 12.63 0.08
CA VAL A 51 13.00 11.87 1.31
C VAL A 51 13.49 10.44 1.15
N LYS A 52 14.15 9.92 2.20
CA LYS A 52 14.44 8.49 2.33
C LYS A 52 13.28 7.75 2.95
N LEU A 53 12.96 6.59 2.40
CA LEU A 53 11.83 5.77 2.83
C LEU A 53 12.25 4.40 3.33
N GLN A 54 11.38 3.83 4.15
CA GLN A 54 11.23 2.39 4.33
C GLN A 54 9.84 1.98 3.85
N MET A 55 9.76 0.90 3.07
CA MET A 55 8.49 0.42 2.54
C MET A 55 8.34 -1.07 2.76
N ASP A 56 7.15 -1.48 3.18
CA ASP A 56 6.78 -2.88 3.35
C ASP A 56 5.34 -3.12 2.90
N GLY A 57 5.08 -4.35 2.47
CA GLY A 57 3.80 -4.82 1.97
C GLY A 57 3.33 -6.04 2.76
N THR A 58 2.17 -5.95 3.39
CA THR A 58 1.55 -7.11 4.04
C THR A 58 0.39 -7.65 3.21
N TYR A 59 0.31 -8.98 3.17
CA TYR A 59 -0.75 -9.70 2.48
C TYR A 59 -1.62 -10.40 3.51
N GLN A 60 -2.93 -10.12 3.48
CA GLN A 60 -3.88 -10.83 4.32
C GLN A 60 -4.11 -12.23 3.77
N ARG A 61 -3.18 -13.13 4.07
CA ARG A 61 -3.19 -14.53 3.64
C ARG A 61 -3.66 -15.43 4.78
N VAL A 62 -4.59 -16.34 4.49
CA VAL A 62 -4.89 -17.46 5.39
C VAL A 62 -3.99 -18.64 5.06
N HIS A 63 -3.44 -19.31 6.09
CA HIS A 63 -2.64 -20.53 5.93
C HIS A 63 -3.48 -21.75 5.51
N ILE A 64 -4.80 -21.60 5.43
CA ILE A 64 -5.72 -22.64 4.97
C ILE A 64 -5.62 -22.73 3.44
N LYS A 65 -4.83 -23.70 2.97
CA LYS A 65 -4.66 -24.00 1.54
C LYS A 65 -5.72 -25.01 1.11
N SER A 66 -6.65 -24.62 0.23
CA SER A 66 -7.50 -25.58 -0.47
C SER A 66 -6.83 -26.00 -1.76
N ARG A 67 -6.66 -27.32 -1.98
CA ARG A 67 -6.11 -27.87 -3.23
C ARG A 67 -6.97 -27.58 -4.47
N HIS A 68 -8.24 -27.19 -4.27
CA HIS A 68 -9.20 -26.95 -5.34
C HIS A 68 -9.43 -25.46 -5.65
N LYS A 69 -8.79 -24.53 -4.92
CA LYS A 69 -8.86 -23.10 -5.24
C LYS A 69 -7.68 -22.70 -6.12
N MET A 70 -7.96 -22.41 -7.38
CA MET A 70 -7.06 -21.67 -8.27
C MET A 70 -7.03 -20.20 -7.79
N GLY A 71 -5.85 -19.68 -7.44
CA GLY A 71 -5.66 -18.27 -7.08
C GLY A 71 -4.85 -18.02 -5.81
N GLN A 72 -4.32 -16.80 -5.68
CA GLN A 72 -3.63 -16.33 -4.47
C GLN A 72 -4.55 -16.43 -3.25
N ASN A 73 -4.01 -16.90 -2.12
CA ASN A 73 -4.75 -17.04 -0.86
C ASN A 73 -4.97 -15.71 -0.13
N ALA A 74 -4.49 -14.59 -0.69
CA ALA A 74 -4.63 -13.26 -0.15
C ALA A 74 -5.80 -12.53 -0.81
N SER A 75 -6.68 -11.98 0.02
CA SER A 75 -7.83 -11.18 -0.43
C SER A 75 -7.60 -9.68 -0.33
N GLN A 76 -6.60 -9.28 0.45
CA GLN A 76 -6.20 -7.89 0.65
C GLN A 76 -4.66 -7.82 0.68
N ALA A 77 -4.13 -6.69 0.22
CA ALA A 77 -2.74 -6.31 0.40
C ALA A 77 -2.67 -4.85 0.86
N ILE A 78 -1.77 -4.55 1.79
CA ILE A 78 -1.56 -3.20 2.32
C ILE A 78 -0.08 -2.88 2.15
N GLY A 79 0.23 -1.83 1.40
CA GLY A 79 1.56 -1.23 1.33
C GLY A 79 1.61 0.00 2.24
N ILE A 80 2.69 0.14 2.99
CA ILE A 80 2.97 1.28 3.86
C ILE A 80 4.37 1.79 3.56
N ALA A 81 4.51 3.10 3.41
CA ALA A 81 5.79 3.78 3.31
C ALA A 81 5.94 4.75 4.48
N CYS A 82 7.02 4.57 5.23
CA CYS A 82 7.42 5.42 6.34
C CYS A 82 8.66 6.22 5.94
N GLU A 83 8.76 7.45 6.43
CA GLU A 83 9.98 8.25 6.29
C GLU A 83 11.09 7.72 7.21
N ASN A 84 12.34 7.90 6.79
CA ASN A 84 13.52 7.42 7.51
C ASN A 84 14.52 8.55 7.82
N GLU A 85 14.03 9.78 7.91
CA GLU A 85 14.80 11.01 8.16
C GLU A 85 14.60 11.55 9.58
N THR A 86 13.50 11.18 10.23
CA THR A 86 13.17 11.59 11.59
C THR A 86 13.00 10.40 12.52
N ASP A 87 13.18 10.64 13.82
CA ASP A 87 13.02 9.62 14.86
C ASP A 87 11.55 9.14 15.00
N ASN A 88 10.59 9.87 14.42
CA ASN A 88 9.17 9.51 14.49
C ASN A 88 8.80 8.41 13.51
N HIS A 89 9.54 8.28 12.39
CA HIS A 89 9.23 7.35 11.31
C HIS A 89 7.78 7.46 10.82
N ASP A 90 7.36 8.70 10.54
CA ASP A 90 5.97 9.01 10.19
C ASP A 90 5.54 8.28 8.90
N ILE A 91 4.28 7.82 8.86
CA ILE A 91 3.71 7.20 7.67
C ILE A 91 3.38 8.31 6.66
N ILE A 92 4.06 8.29 5.52
CA ILE A 92 3.89 9.28 4.45
C ILE A 92 3.29 8.71 3.17
N GLY A 93 3.03 7.40 3.15
CA GLY A 93 2.30 6.77 2.06
C GLY A 93 1.62 5.49 2.51
N PHE A 94 0.40 5.27 2.03
CA PHE A 94 -0.28 4.00 2.20
C PHE A 94 -1.12 3.68 0.97
N HIS A 95 -1.23 2.38 0.65
CA HIS A 95 -2.18 1.90 -0.35
C HIS A 95 -2.75 0.54 0.06
N LEU A 96 -4.08 0.43 0.03
CA LEU A 96 -4.81 -0.81 0.29
C LEU A 96 -5.37 -1.31 -1.03
N VAL A 97 -5.07 -2.57 -1.36
CA VAL A 97 -5.72 -3.32 -2.43
C VAL A 97 -6.68 -4.32 -1.79
N ASN A 98 -7.95 -4.26 -2.16
CA ASN A 98 -9.04 -5.04 -1.58
C ASN A 98 -9.88 -5.71 -2.67
N LYS A 99 -9.96 -7.04 -2.61
CA LYS A 99 -10.84 -7.85 -3.48
C LYS A 99 -12.22 -8.11 -2.87
N LEU A 100 -12.37 -7.84 -1.57
CA LEU A 100 -13.56 -8.25 -0.83
C LEU A 100 -14.69 -7.24 -1.01
N CYS A 101 -15.81 -7.74 -1.52
CA CYS A 101 -17.08 -7.02 -1.50
C CYS A 101 -18.22 -7.92 -1.05
N TRP A 102 -18.76 -7.62 0.14
CA TRP A 102 -19.91 -8.33 0.69
C TRP A 102 -21.18 -8.14 -0.15
N VAL A 103 -21.41 -6.92 -0.63
CA VAL A 103 -22.58 -6.60 -1.46
C VAL A 103 -22.53 -7.39 -2.78
N GLY A 104 -21.37 -7.39 -3.45
CA GLY A 104 -21.17 -8.18 -4.67
C GLY A 104 -21.33 -9.68 -4.43
N ALA A 105 -20.78 -10.21 -3.33
CA ALA A 105 -20.95 -11.61 -2.96
C ALA A 105 -22.42 -11.98 -2.70
N TRP A 106 -23.16 -11.10 -2.02
CA TRP A 106 -24.59 -11.28 -1.76
C TRP A 106 -25.44 -11.22 -3.03
N LEU A 107 -25.15 -10.30 -3.95
CA LEU A 107 -25.84 -10.21 -5.24
C LEU A 107 -25.60 -11.46 -6.10
N ARG A 108 -24.36 -11.94 -6.19
CA ARG A 108 -24.03 -13.21 -6.86
C ARG A 108 -24.73 -14.40 -6.21
N GLY A 109 -24.81 -14.44 -4.89
CA GLY A 109 -25.56 -15.48 -4.16
C GLY A 109 -27.06 -15.50 -4.45
N LYS A 110 -27.62 -14.39 -4.99
CA LYS A 110 -29.00 -14.31 -5.47
C LYS A 110 -29.16 -14.63 -6.96
N GLY A 111 -28.08 -14.92 -7.67
CA GLY A 111 -28.07 -15.20 -9.11
C GLY A 111 -27.94 -13.96 -10.00
N TYR A 112 -27.62 -12.79 -9.45
CA TYR A 112 -27.28 -11.63 -10.28
C TYR A 112 -25.84 -11.73 -10.76
N ASP A 113 -25.62 -11.43 -12.04
CA ASP A 113 -24.29 -11.30 -12.60
C ASP A 113 -23.71 -9.93 -12.23
N VAL A 114 -22.72 -9.92 -11.34
CA VAL A 114 -22.15 -8.70 -10.77
C VAL A 114 -20.64 -8.82 -10.70
N GLU A 115 -19.97 -7.91 -11.40
CA GLU A 115 -18.52 -7.77 -11.41
C GLU A 115 -18.05 -6.74 -10.38
N CYS A 116 -16.98 -7.08 -9.66
CA CYS A 116 -16.27 -6.16 -8.78
C CYS A 116 -14.93 -5.81 -9.44
N PRO A 117 -14.52 -4.53 -9.49
CA PRO A 117 -15.12 -3.37 -8.82
C PRO A 117 -16.03 -2.54 -9.74
N ASN A 118 -17.32 -2.90 -9.95
CA ASN A 118 -18.21 -2.14 -10.85
C ASN A 118 -19.69 -2.21 -10.43
N HIS A 119 -20.03 -1.87 -9.18
CA HIS A 119 -21.43 -1.78 -8.75
C HIS A 119 -21.63 -0.84 -7.56
N GLU A 120 -22.89 -0.46 -7.29
CA GLU A 120 -23.24 0.40 -6.16
C GLU A 120 -22.82 -0.25 -4.83
N TYR A 121 -22.21 0.53 -3.94
CA TYR A 121 -21.64 0.09 -2.66
C TYR A 121 -20.57 -1.01 -2.79
N CYS A 122 -19.86 -1.06 -3.92
CA CYS A 122 -18.69 -1.93 -4.04
C CYS A 122 -17.56 -1.43 -3.15
N THR A 123 -17.01 -2.34 -2.34
CA THR A 123 -15.86 -2.07 -1.47
C THR A 123 -14.56 -2.63 -2.04
N ALA A 124 -14.64 -3.45 -3.08
CA ALA A 124 -13.45 -3.93 -3.78
C ALA A 124 -12.92 -2.80 -4.67
N ASN A 125 -11.60 -2.72 -4.81
CA ASN A 125 -10.93 -1.75 -5.70
C ASN A 125 -10.08 -2.44 -6.78
N THR A 126 -10.06 -3.76 -6.80
CA THR A 126 -9.40 -4.59 -7.82
C THR A 126 -10.31 -5.78 -8.16
N ASN A 127 -10.07 -6.43 -9.29
CA ASN A 127 -10.80 -7.64 -9.64
C ASN A 127 -10.42 -8.77 -8.67
N ILE A 128 -11.37 -9.68 -8.41
CA ILE A 128 -11.13 -10.87 -7.58
C ILE A 128 -10.02 -11.77 -8.15
N TYR A 129 -9.85 -11.78 -9.48
CA TYR A 129 -8.87 -12.61 -10.18
C TYR A 129 -7.51 -11.94 -10.37
N ASP A 130 -7.42 -10.62 -10.22
CA ASP A 130 -6.17 -9.88 -10.42
C ASP A 130 -5.13 -10.31 -9.38
N PRO A 131 -3.86 -10.50 -9.75
CA PRO A 131 -2.81 -10.77 -8.78
C PRO A 131 -2.58 -9.56 -7.87
N LEU A 132 -2.30 -9.80 -6.59
CA LEU A 132 -1.77 -8.76 -5.71
C LEU A 132 -0.25 -8.70 -5.89
N SER A 133 0.29 -7.49 -6.03
CA SER A 133 1.68 -7.24 -6.40
C SER A 133 2.27 -6.09 -5.58
N GLU A 134 3.45 -6.31 -4.98
CA GLU A 134 4.18 -5.24 -4.29
C GLU A 134 4.60 -4.12 -5.23
N LYS A 135 4.84 -4.44 -6.49
CA LYS A 135 5.14 -3.45 -7.51
C LYS A 135 3.99 -2.46 -7.65
N ASP A 136 2.76 -2.95 -7.71
CA ASP A 136 1.58 -2.10 -7.89
C ASP A 136 1.32 -1.27 -6.63
N LEU A 137 1.55 -1.85 -5.44
CA LEU A 137 1.54 -1.11 -4.18
C LEU A 137 2.55 0.05 -4.19
N GLY A 138 3.79 -0.23 -4.58
CA GLY A 138 4.85 0.77 -4.65
C GLY A 138 4.57 1.86 -5.69
N TYR A 139 4.00 1.49 -6.83
CA TYR A 139 3.61 2.43 -7.88
C TYR A 139 2.50 3.38 -7.41
N GLU A 140 1.43 2.87 -6.80
CA GLU A 140 0.33 3.71 -6.31
C GLU A 140 0.75 4.61 -5.13
N ILE A 141 1.65 4.12 -4.26
CA ILE A 141 2.25 4.96 -3.21
C ILE A 141 3.11 6.06 -3.85
N GLY A 142 3.95 5.72 -4.84
CA GLY A 142 4.78 6.68 -5.56
C GLY A 142 3.96 7.76 -6.25
N LYS A 143 2.83 7.40 -6.87
CA LYS A 143 1.90 8.36 -7.45
C LYS A 143 1.32 9.33 -6.43
N LYS A 144 0.98 8.84 -5.24
CA LYS A 144 0.49 9.71 -4.15
C LYS A 144 1.56 10.69 -3.69
N MET A 145 2.79 10.21 -3.48
CA MET A 145 3.91 11.06 -3.10
C MET A 145 4.25 12.09 -4.17
N ALA A 146 4.21 11.69 -5.44
CA ALA A 146 4.48 12.57 -6.55
C ALA A 146 3.42 13.67 -6.69
N LYS A 147 2.13 13.37 -6.44
CA LYS A 147 1.08 14.38 -6.34
C LYS A 147 1.32 15.41 -5.23
N LEU A 148 2.04 15.03 -4.18
CA LEU A 148 2.40 15.93 -3.08
C LEU A 148 3.69 16.72 -3.36
N ASP A 149 4.28 16.60 -4.55
CA ASP A 149 5.57 17.21 -4.91
C ASP A 149 6.69 16.78 -3.95
N LEU A 150 6.73 15.47 -3.63
CA LEU A 150 7.72 14.84 -2.77
C LEU A 150 8.55 13.82 -3.56
N LEU A 151 9.85 14.11 -3.72
CA LEU A 151 10.81 13.22 -4.37
C LEU A 151 11.34 12.17 -3.39
N VAL A 152 11.62 10.97 -3.89
CA VAL A 152 12.21 9.88 -3.11
C VAL A 152 13.56 9.47 -3.72
N ASP A 153 14.63 9.47 -2.94
CA ASP A 153 15.98 9.11 -3.40
C ASP A 153 16.41 7.69 -2.98
N TYR A 154 16.07 7.27 -1.77
CA TYR A 154 16.33 5.92 -1.25
C TYR A 154 15.06 5.27 -0.72
N CYS A 155 14.95 3.96 -0.93
CA CYS A 155 13.91 3.14 -0.34
C CYS A 155 14.52 1.85 0.25
N THR A 156 14.30 1.64 1.53
CA THR A 156 14.76 0.46 2.28
C THR A 156 13.65 -0.59 2.30
N THR A 157 13.98 -1.82 1.90
CA THR A 157 13.06 -2.97 1.93
C THR A 157 13.66 -4.17 2.63
N ASP A 158 12.81 -5.09 3.08
CA ASP A 158 13.18 -6.32 3.81
C ASP A 158 13.97 -7.34 2.96
N GLY A 159 13.91 -7.22 1.63
CA GLY A 159 14.51 -8.19 0.73
C GLY A 159 13.85 -8.25 -0.65
N ASP A 160 12.61 -7.80 -0.80
CA ASP A 160 11.97 -7.67 -2.13
C ASP A 160 12.33 -6.33 -2.81
N ALA A 161 12.55 -6.35 -4.13
CA ALA A 161 12.87 -5.19 -4.95
C ALA A 161 11.63 -4.58 -5.63
N LYS A 162 10.53 -5.35 -5.71
CA LYS A 162 9.40 -5.02 -6.57
C LYS A 162 8.71 -3.72 -6.18
N SER A 163 8.56 -3.48 -4.88
CA SER A 163 7.98 -2.25 -4.36
C SER A 163 8.79 -1.01 -4.78
N VAL A 164 10.13 -1.07 -4.71
CA VAL A 164 11.03 -0.01 -5.20
C VAL A 164 10.92 0.17 -6.71
N GLN A 165 10.79 -0.91 -7.47
CA GLN A 165 10.58 -0.82 -8.92
C GLN A 165 9.31 -0.04 -9.25
N GLY A 166 8.19 -0.35 -8.58
CA GLY A 166 6.94 0.39 -8.75
C GLY A 166 7.08 1.86 -8.38
N LEU A 167 7.75 2.15 -7.27
CA LEU A 167 8.01 3.51 -6.82
C LEU A 167 8.83 4.31 -7.85
N GLN A 168 9.88 3.69 -8.41
CA GLN A 168 10.71 4.30 -9.45
C GLN A 168 9.90 4.61 -10.70
N GLU A 169 9.08 3.67 -11.18
CA GLU A 169 8.22 3.87 -12.35
C GLU A 169 7.28 5.06 -12.13
N ALA A 170 6.68 5.19 -10.95
CA ALA A 170 5.81 6.33 -10.63
C ALA A 170 6.56 7.67 -10.60
N MET A 171 7.77 7.70 -10.03
CA MET A 171 8.60 8.91 -9.97
C MET A 171 9.08 9.34 -11.36
N GLN A 172 9.47 8.37 -12.20
CA GLN A 172 9.91 8.62 -13.57
C GLN A 172 8.78 9.13 -14.47
N GLU A 173 7.57 8.60 -14.28
CA GLU A 173 6.40 9.01 -15.05
C GLU A 173 5.93 10.43 -14.71
N ILE A 174 6.00 10.83 -13.43
CA ILE A 174 5.40 12.09 -12.96
C ILE A 174 6.41 13.24 -12.86
N PHE A 175 7.66 13.00 -12.44
CA PHE A 175 8.64 14.06 -12.23
C PHE A 175 9.68 14.17 -13.33
N ASP A 176 10.55 13.17 -13.42
CA ASP A 176 11.71 13.17 -14.30
C ASP A 176 12.00 11.74 -14.77
N PRO A 177 11.95 11.45 -16.08
CA PRO A 177 12.30 10.15 -16.64
C PRO A 177 13.69 9.63 -16.26
N LEU A 178 14.61 10.53 -15.89
CA LEU A 178 15.97 10.19 -15.46
C LEU A 178 16.10 9.99 -13.95
N TRP A 179 15.03 10.23 -13.18
CA TRP A 179 15.05 10.02 -11.74
C TRP A 179 15.27 8.54 -11.41
N SER A 180 16.03 8.29 -10.34
CA SER A 180 16.32 6.93 -9.89
C SER A 180 16.10 6.82 -8.39
N VAL A 181 15.40 5.76 -7.99
CA VAL A 181 15.20 5.43 -6.58
C VAL A 181 16.19 4.33 -6.23
N ASN A 182 17.11 4.64 -5.33
CA ASN A 182 18.13 3.70 -4.90
C ASN A 182 17.55 2.74 -3.86
N ARG A 183 17.64 1.44 -4.16
CA ARG A 183 17.22 0.41 -3.22
C ARG A 183 18.29 0.17 -2.16
N LEU A 184 17.88 0.20 -0.90
CA LEU A 184 18.65 -0.31 0.23
C LEU A 184 17.99 -1.60 0.74
N ALA A 185 18.81 -2.54 1.18
CA ALA A 185 18.32 -3.76 1.82
C ALA A 185 18.52 -3.66 3.31
N ASP A 186 17.51 -4.03 4.09
CA ASP A 186 17.64 -4.08 5.55
C ASP A 186 18.72 -5.09 5.96
N THR A 187 19.73 -4.59 6.68
CA THR A 187 20.89 -5.35 7.13
C THR A 187 20.52 -6.41 8.15
N ILE A 188 19.46 -6.20 8.95
CA ILE A 188 18.96 -7.17 9.92
C ILE A 188 18.39 -8.38 9.19
N HIS A 189 17.51 -8.15 8.21
CA HIS A 189 16.90 -9.21 7.42
C HIS A 189 17.95 -9.98 6.61
N ARG A 190 18.94 -9.28 6.03
CA ARG A 190 20.10 -9.94 5.36
C ARG A 190 20.92 -10.79 6.31
N GLY A 191 21.25 -10.28 7.50
CA GLY A 191 22.02 -11.02 8.51
C GLY A 191 21.29 -12.29 8.97
N GLN A 192 19.98 -12.18 9.25
CA GLN A 192 19.14 -13.33 9.61
C GLN A 192 19.03 -14.35 8.47
N SER A 193 18.96 -13.90 7.21
CA SER A 193 18.95 -14.79 6.05
C SER A 193 20.26 -15.55 5.92
N GLN A 194 21.40 -14.87 6.03
CA GLN A 194 22.72 -15.50 5.98
C GLN A 194 22.90 -16.51 7.12
N PHE A 195 22.47 -16.16 8.34
CA PHE A 195 22.53 -17.08 9.48
C PHE A 195 21.70 -18.35 9.26
N ARG A 196 20.49 -18.23 8.70
CA ARG A 196 19.64 -19.38 8.35
C ARG A 196 20.27 -20.28 7.29
N GLU A 197 20.91 -19.71 6.27
CA GLU A 197 21.60 -20.49 5.23
C GLU A 197 22.84 -21.21 5.79
N VAL A 198 23.61 -20.57 6.66
CA VAL A 198 24.74 -21.23 7.35
C VAL A 198 24.27 -22.41 8.21
N LEU A 199 23.12 -22.29 8.90
CA LEU A 199 22.54 -23.40 9.65
C LEU A 199 22.08 -24.55 8.74
N ARG A 200 21.55 -24.25 7.55
CA ARG A 200 21.15 -25.26 6.57
C ARG A 200 22.33 -25.98 5.92
N ALA A 201 23.45 -25.28 5.73
CA ALA A 201 24.67 -25.84 5.14
C ALA A 201 25.46 -26.77 6.10
N LYS A 202 25.08 -26.87 7.38
CA LYS A 202 25.70 -27.77 8.38
C LYS A 202 25.08 -29.18 8.41
N ILE A 203 24.33 -29.57 7.38
CA ILE A 203 23.86 -30.95 7.12
C ILE A 203 24.57 -31.44 5.86
#